data_AF-A0A3D2P431-F1
#
_entry.id   AF-A0A3D2P431-F1
#
_cell.length_a   1.000
_cell.length_b   1.000
_cell.length_c   1.000
_cell.angle_alpha   90.00
_cell.angle_beta   90.00
_cell.angle_gamma   90.00
#
_symmetry.space_group_name_H-M   'P 1'
#
loop_
_entity.id
_entity.type
_entity.pdbx_description
1 polymer ?
#
loop_
_entity_poly.entity_id
_entity_poly.type
_entity_poly.pdbx_seq_one_letter_code
_entity_poly.pdbx_strand_id
1 'polypeptide(L)'
;SLLRIAFVFSLVVTPWILMQSGMVDISLTFVADDWRLWLGAFLVGVGSQLGSGCTSGHGICGLARFSKRSVVAVLTFMATAMITVFLLGRGV
;
A
#
# COMPACT_ATOMS: atom_id res chain seq x y z
N SER A 1 -2.60 15.37 -15.37
CA SER A 1 -3.50 14.23 -15.14
C SER A 1 -3.00 12.95 -15.80
N LEU A 2 -2.48 13.01 -17.04
CA LEU A 2 -1.88 11.88 -17.78
C LEU A 2 -0.90 11.01 -16.96
N LEU A 3 0.00 11.64 -16.19
CA LEU A 3 0.98 10.91 -15.36
C LEU A 3 0.33 10.09 -14.23
N ARG A 4 -0.78 10.57 -13.64
CA ARG A 4 -1.49 9.84 -12.59
C ARG A 4 -2.14 8.58 -13.14
N ILE A 5 -2.73 8.68 -14.34
CA ILE A 5 -3.34 7.54 -15.02
C ILE A 5 -2.27 6.54 -15.43
N ALA A 6 -1.15 6.99 -16.01
CA ALA A 6 -0.04 6.12 -16.37
C ALA A 6 0.54 5.37 -15.16
N PHE A 7 0.65 6.02 -14.00
CA PHE A 7 1.10 5.39 -12.75
C PHE A 7 0.12 4.33 -12.23
N VAL A 8 -1.18 4.64 -12.23
CA VAL A 8 -2.21 3.65 -11.85
C VAL A 8 -2.23 2.49 -12.84
N PHE A 9 -2.06 2.77 -14.12
CA PHE A 9 -2.01 1.75 -15.16
C PHE A 9 -0.80 0.84 -14.98
N SER A 10 0.39 1.38 -14.66
CA SER A 10 1.57 0.55 -14.41
C SER A 10 1.41 -0.37 -13.19
N LEU A 11 0.73 0.07 -12.12
CA LEU A 11 0.45 -0.78 -10.96
C LEU A 11 -0.39 -2.03 -11.30
N VAL A 12 -1.24 -1.95 -12.33
CA VAL A 12 -2.06 -3.08 -12.80
C VAL A 12 -1.32 -3.87 -13.87
N VAL A 13 -0.65 -3.19 -14.79
CA VAL A 13 0.01 -3.80 -15.94
C VAL A 13 1.26 -4.60 -15.55
N THR A 14 2.08 -4.10 -14.60
CA THR A 14 3.29 -4.81 -14.16
C THR A 14 3.01 -6.20 -13.57
N PRO A 15 2.13 -6.38 -12.57
CA PRO A 15 1.81 -7.72 -12.06
C PRO A 15 1.12 -8.57 -13.13
N TRP A 16 0.28 -7.98 -14.00
CA TRP A 16 -0.36 -8.71 -15.09
C TRP A 16 0.64 -9.30 -16.09
N ILE A 17 1.68 -8.54 -16.47
CA ILE A 17 2.76 -9.03 -17.35
C ILE A 17 3.56 -10.12 -16.65
N LEU A 18 3.86 -9.94 -15.36
CA LEU A 18 4.56 -10.96 -14.56
C LEU A 18 3.76 -12.27 -14.48
N MET A 19 2.43 -12.20 -14.34
CA MET A 19 1.54 -13.37 -14.36
C MET A 19 1.63 -14.14 -15.69
N GLN A 20 1.70 -13.44 -16.83
CA GLN A 20 1.81 -14.10 -18.14
C GLN A 20 3.19 -14.73 -18.38
N SER A 21 4.24 -14.20 -17.73
CA SER A 21 5.60 -14.67 -17.94
C SER A 21 5.92 -16.04 -17.32
N GLY A 22 5.04 -16.57 -16.45
CA GLY A 22 5.22 -17.87 -15.80
C GLY A 22 6.44 -17.96 -14.86
N MET A 23 7.15 -16.85 -14.62
CA MET A 23 8.35 -16.79 -13.77
C MET A 23 8.04 -16.72 -12.27
N VAL A 24 6.78 -16.47 -11.90
CA VAL A 24 6.32 -16.33 -10.51
C VAL A 24 5.15 -17.26 -10.31
N ASP A 25 5.37 -18.36 -9.58
CA ASP A 25 4.30 -19.18 -9.03
C ASP A 25 3.65 -18.39 -7.90
N ILE A 26 2.59 -17.65 -8.22
CA ILE A 26 1.77 -16.94 -7.24
C ILE A 26 0.93 -18.00 -6.53
N SER A 27 1.52 -18.66 -5.54
CA SER A 27 0.76 -19.41 -4.54
C SER A 27 -0.12 -18.41 -3.79
N LEU A 28 -1.37 -18.27 -4.25
CA LEU A 28 -2.42 -17.47 -3.61
C LEU A 28 -2.75 -18.08 -2.25
N THR A 29 -1.86 -17.89 -1.29
CA THR A 29 -2.11 -18.11 0.12
C THR A 29 -2.90 -16.89 0.58
N PHE A 30 -4.21 -17.04 0.61
CA PHE A 30 -5.08 -16.01 1.16
C PHE A 30 -4.82 -15.93 2.66
N VAL A 31 -4.03 -14.93 3.08
CA VAL A 31 -3.74 -14.66 4.50
C VAL A 31 -5.01 -14.28 5.27
N ALA A 32 -6.04 -13.80 4.55
CA ALA A 32 -7.37 -13.58 5.09
C ALA A 32 -8.39 -13.74 3.96
N ASP A 33 -9.38 -14.62 4.11
CA ASP A 33 -10.59 -14.69 3.26
C ASP A 33 -11.81 -14.04 3.94
N ASP A 34 -11.54 -13.38 5.07
CA ASP A 34 -12.53 -12.96 6.04
C ASP A 34 -12.98 -11.51 5.82
N TRP A 35 -14.05 -11.11 6.51
CA TRP A 35 -14.58 -9.74 6.48
C TRP A 35 -13.55 -8.65 6.82
N ARG A 36 -12.47 -9.06 7.52
CA ARG A 36 -11.32 -8.23 7.88
C ARG A 36 -10.60 -7.62 6.68
N LEU A 37 -10.59 -8.29 5.52
CA LEU A 37 -10.03 -7.73 4.28
C LEU A 37 -10.79 -6.47 3.86
N TRP A 38 -12.12 -6.56 3.78
CA TRP A 38 -12.97 -5.46 3.37
C TRP A 38 -12.92 -4.31 4.37
N LEU A 39 -12.94 -4.62 5.67
CA LEU A 39 -12.81 -3.60 6.71
C LEU A 39 -11.43 -2.92 6.64
N GLY A 40 -10.35 -3.69 6.46
CA GLY A 40 -9.00 -3.16 6.33
C GLY A 40 -8.85 -2.25 5.12
N ALA A 41 -9.37 -2.66 3.96
CA ALA A 41 -9.37 -1.84 2.75
C ALA A 41 -10.15 -0.52 2.94
N PHE A 42 -11.30 -0.57 3.60
CA PHE A 42 -12.10 0.62 3.91
C PHE A 42 -11.38 1.57 4.88
N LEU A 43 -10.85 1.06 5.99
CA LEU A 43 -10.11 1.83 6.98
C LEU A 43 -8.86 2.50 6.39
N VAL A 44 -8.12 1.78 5.54
CA VAL A 44 -6.94 2.33 4.85
C VAL A 44 -7.33 3.42 3.85
N GLY A 45 -8.45 3.25 3.13
CA GLY A 45 -9.00 4.25 2.24
C GLY A 45 -9.38 5.54 2.98
N VAL A 46 -10.16 5.42 4.06
CA VAL A 46 -10.56 6.55 4.90
C VAL A 46 -9.34 7.23 5.54
N GLY A 47 -8.40 6.45 6.07
CA GLY A 47 -7.17 6.97 6.68
C GLY A 47 -6.30 7.76 5.69
N SER A 48 -6.19 7.29 4.44
CA SER A 48 -5.46 7.99 3.38
C SER A 48 -6.12 9.32 3.00
N GLN A 49 -7.45 9.39 3.07
CA GLN A 49 -8.19 10.62 2.79
C GLN A 49 -8.05 11.64 3.91
N LEU A 50 -8.11 11.19 5.17
CA LEU A 50 -7.86 12.04 6.35
C LEU A 50 -6.41 12.58 6.38
N GLY A 51 -5.44 11.79 5.91
CA GLY A 51 -4.05 12.20 5.77
C GLY A 51 -3.76 13.18 4.63
N SER A 52 -4.78 13.64 3.88
CA SER A 52 -4.63 14.50 2.69
C SER A 52 -3.69 13.93 1.60
N GLY A 53 -3.47 12.62 1.59
CA GLY A 53 -2.69 11.94 0.56
C GLY A 53 -2.42 10.47 0.88
N CYS A 54 -2.07 9.69 -0.15
CA CYS A 54 -1.66 8.30 0.00
C CYS A 54 -0.18 8.18 0.39
N THR A 55 0.20 7.05 1.00
CA THR A 55 1.58 6.72 1.37
C THR A 55 2.54 6.75 0.18
N SER A 56 2.07 6.34 -1.00
CA SER A 56 2.81 6.45 -2.26
C SER A 56 3.06 7.92 -2.67
N GLY A 57 2.05 8.79 -2.53
CA GLY A 57 2.15 10.21 -2.91
C GLY A 57 3.06 11.04 -2.00
N HIS A 58 2.97 10.84 -0.68
CA HIS A 58 3.87 11.48 0.30
C HIS A 58 5.25 10.80 0.34
N GLY A 59 5.34 9.50 0.04
CA GLY A 59 6.61 8.77 -0.04
C GLY A 59 7.45 9.14 -1.25
N ILE A 60 6.89 9.08 -2.47
CA ILE A 60 7.67 9.28 -3.70
C ILE A 60 7.98 10.77 -3.92
N CYS A 61 6.98 11.65 -3.80
CA CYS A 61 7.16 13.08 -4.08
C CYS A 61 7.51 13.91 -2.83
N GLY A 62 7.06 13.50 -1.64
CA GLY A 62 7.24 14.25 -0.38
C GLY A 62 8.55 13.92 0.35
N LEU A 63 8.97 12.65 0.35
CA LEU A 63 10.25 12.21 0.91
C LEU A 63 11.43 12.72 0.05
N ALA A 64 11.27 12.75 -1.28
CA ALA A 64 12.24 13.32 -2.21
C ALA A 64 12.50 14.83 -2.02
N ARG A 65 11.56 15.56 -1.40
CA ARG A 65 11.69 16.99 -1.05
C ARG A 65 12.22 17.22 0.37
N PHE A 66 12.56 16.16 1.12
CA PHE A 66 13.09 16.22 2.49
C PHE A 66 12.26 17.08 3.46
N SER A 67 10.94 17.15 3.25
CA SER A 67 10.07 17.95 4.12
C SER A 67 9.76 17.17 5.40
N LYS A 68 10.12 17.76 6.56
CA LYS A 68 9.93 17.16 7.90
C LYS A 68 8.49 16.67 8.13
N ARG A 69 7.50 17.39 7.61
CA ARG A 69 6.08 17.04 7.75
C ARG A 69 5.72 15.74 7.01
N SER A 70 6.36 15.47 5.87
CA SER A 70 6.15 14.25 5.09
C SER A 70 6.81 13.04 5.73
N VAL A 71 8.00 13.22 6.32
CA VAL A 71 8.72 12.16 7.02
C VAL A 71 7.93 11.66 8.22
N VAL A 72 7.37 12.57 9.02
CA VAL A 72 6.55 12.19 10.19
C VAL A 72 5.31 11.39 9.76
N ALA A 73 4.61 11.81 8.70
CA ALA A 73 3.44 11.09 8.20
C ALA A 73 3.77 9.68 7.67
N VAL A 74 4.93 9.52 7.01
CA VAL A 74 5.39 8.20 6.54
C VAL A 74 5.79 7.31 7.72
N LEU A 75 6.52 7.84 8.70
CA LEU A 75 6.94 7.10 9.88
C LEU A 75 5.76 6.64 10.73
N THR A 76 4.75 7.50 10.95
CA THR A 76 3.56 7.11 11.72
C THR A 76 2.79 6.00 11.00
N PHE A 77 2.62 6.10 9.68
CA PHE A 77 1.94 5.07 8.89
C PHE A 77 2.71 3.74 8.87
N MET A 78 4.03 3.78 8.71
CA MET A 78 4.85 2.57 8.75
C MET A 78 4.87 1.94 10.14
N ALA A 79 4.95 2.74 11.20
CA ALA A 79 4.90 2.25 12.57
C ALA A 79 3.55 1.59 12.89
N THR A 80 2.42 2.20 12.52
CA THR A 80 1.10 1.59 12.73
C THR A 80 0.93 0.31 11.92
N ALA A 81 1.43 0.26 10.68
CA ALA A 81 1.41 -0.96 9.87
C ALA A 81 2.23 -2.09 10.53
N MET A 82 3.45 -1.78 10.99
CA MET A 82 4.31 -2.74 11.72
C MET A 82 3.64 -3.27 12.99
N ILE A 83 3.05 -2.38 13.79
CA ILE A 83 2.32 -2.77 15.00
C ILE A 83 1.11 -3.64 14.65
N THR A 84 0.35 -3.27 13.61
CA THR A 84 -0.83 -4.02 13.16
C THR A 84 -0.43 -5.44 12.73
N VAL A 85 0.65 -5.59 11.96
CA VAL A 85 1.18 -6.90 11.56
C VAL A 85 1.75 -7.66 12.75
N PHE A 86 2.43 -7.01 13.69
CA PHE A 86 2.92 -7.70 14.88
C PHE A 86 1.79 -8.22 15.78
N LEU A 87 0.68 -7.48 15.88
CA LEU A 87 -0.47 -7.83 16.69
C LEU A 87 -1.37 -8.87 16.02
N LEU A 88 -1.72 -8.66 14.74
CA LEU A 88 -2.66 -9.53 14.01
C LEU A 88 -1.96 -10.64 13.22
N GLY A 89 -0.73 -10.43 12.77
CA GLY A 89 0.10 -11.38 12.04
C GLY A 89 0.80 -12.39 12.96
N ARG A 90 0.16 -12.80 14.06
CA ARG A 90 0.61 -13.96 14.84
C ARG A 90 0.30 -15.24 14.04
N GLY A 91 1.23 -15.64 13.17
CA GLY A 91 1.24 -16.93 12.48
C GLY A 91 1.29 -16.79 10.96
N VAL A 92 2.47 -16.49 10.42
CA VAL A 92 2.91 -17.18 9.20
C VAL A 92 3.44 -18.55 9.58
#